data_AF-A0A7V2JGQ9-F1
#
_entry.id   AF-A0A7V2JGQ9-F1
#
_cell.length_a   1.000
_cell.length_b   1.000
_cell.length_c   1.000
_cell.angle_alpha   90.00
_cell.angle_beta   90.00
_cell.angle_gamma   90.00
#
_symmetry.space_group_name_H-M   'P 1'
#
loop_
_entity.id
_entity.type
_entity.pdbx_description
1 polymer ?
#
loop_
_entity_poly.entity_id
_entity_poly.type
_entity_poly.pdbx_seq_one_letter_code
_entity_poly.pdbx_strand_id
1 'polypeptide(L)'
;MLIGYRNERLKRVCNSEEHARKHLPDEVHVRTLFRRLKEISAFDSFYEIPSDKPFRRHKLKGKRKGEWGITIRGGWRICIVPAGEYEM
;
A
#
# COMPACT_ATOMS: atom_id res chain seq x y z
N MET A 1 3.73 -11.85 -3.42
CA MET A 1 3.03 -11.38 -4.64
C MET A 1 3.80 -10.27 -5.37
N LEU A 2 3.58 -10.09 -6.68
CA LEU A 2 4.16 -8.99 -7.47
C LEU A 2 3.38 -7.68 -7.26
N ILE A 3 4.08 -6.54 -7.20
CA ILE A 3 3.48 -5.22 -6.97
C ILE A 3 3.76 -4.31 -8.16
N GLY A 4 2.71 -3.89 -8.85
CA GLY A 4 2.75 -2.83 -9.86
C GLY A 4 2.56 -1.43 -9.26
N TYR A 5 3.01 -0.40 -9.98
CA TYR A 5 2.85 1.00 -9.57
C TYR A 5 2.14 1.81 -10.64
N ARG A 6 1.24 2.70 -10.22
CA ARG A 6 0.45 3.55 -11.12
C ARG A 6 1.31 4.46 -12.02
N ASN A 7 2.47 4.89 -11.53
CA ASN A 7 3.42 5.72 -12.27
C ASN A 7 4.82 5.62 -11.68
N GLU A 8 5.81 6.12 -12.42
CA GLU A 8 7.22 6.10 -12.04
C GLU A 8 7.52 6.87 -10.76
N ARG A 9 6.80 7.97 -10.49
CA ARG A 9 6.98 8.72 -9.24
C ARG A 9 6.63 7.86 -8.03
N LEU A 10 5.49 7.16 -8.07
CA LEU A 10 5.05 6.28 -7.00
C LEU A 10 6.01 5.10 -6.84
N LYS A 11 6.48 4.51 -7.94
CA LYS A 11 7.50 3.46 -7.94
C LYS A 11 8.75 3.90 -7.20
N ARG A 12 9.27 5.11 -7.48
CA ARG A 12 10.46 5.65 -6.78
C ARG A 12 10.20 5.86 -5.29
N VAL A 13 9.06 6.46 -4.93
CA VAL A 13 8.66 6.65 -3.53
C VAL A 13 8.58 5.33 -2.78
N CYS A 14 8.09 4.27 -3.41
CA CYS A 14 7.96 2.96 -2.76
C CYS A 14 9.26 2.13 -2.73
N ASN A 15 10.30 2.51 -3.50
CA ASN A 15 11.53 1.73 -3.63
C ASN A 15 12.79 2.46 -3.11
N SER A 16 12.71 3.75 -2.79
CA SER A 16 13.82 4.53 -2.22
C SER A 16 13.37 5.26 -0.97
N GLU A 17 13.91 4.86 0.18
CA GLU A 17 13.56 5.46 1.48
C GLU A 17 13.96 6.95 1.52
N GLU A 18 15.12 7.29 0.97
CA GLU A 18 15.60 8.67 0.82
C GLU A 18 14.60 9.50 0.00
N HIS A 19 14.20 8.98 -1.17
CA HIS A 19 13.24 9.67 -2.02
C HIS A 19 11.87 9.80 -1.35
N ALA A 20 11.43 8.80 -0.60
CA ALA A 20 10.20 8.85 0.17
C ALA A 20 10.25 9.94 1.25
N ARG A 21 11.33 10.03 2.02
CA ARG A 21 11.52 11.07 3.05
C ARG A 21 11.49 12.49 2.47
N LYS A 22 12.01 12.67 1.26
CA LYS A 22 12.01 13.97 0.58
C LYS A 22 10.62 14.40 0.06
N HIS A 23 9.73 13.45 -0.25
CA HIS A 23 8.48 13.73 -0.98
C HIS A 23 7.21 13.41 -0.23
N LEU A 24 7.30 12.74 0.92
CA LEU A 24 6.18 12.43 1.79
C LEU A 24 6.30 13.24 3.06
N PRO A 25 5.16 13.66 3.64
CA PRO A 25 5.19 14.39 4.90
C PRO A 25 5.48 13.41 6.05
N ASP A 26 6.07 13.93 7.13
CA ASP A 26 6.60 13.13 8.23
C ASP A 26 5.55 12.25 8.92
N GLU A 27 4.26 12.65 8.90
CA GLU A 27 3.17 11.90 9.51
C GLU A 27 2.92 10.53 8.85
N VAL A 28 3.37 10.35 7.59
CA VAL A 28 3.32 9.04 6.90
C VAL A 28 4.19 8.03 7.65
N HIS A 29 5.25 8.49 8.31
CA HIS A 29 6.26 7.65 8.97
C HIS A 29 6.86 6.63 8.00
N VAL A 30 7.79 7.10 7.17
CA VAL A 30 8.38 6.36 6.03
C VAL A 30 8.83 4.94 6.40
N ARG A 31 9.45 4.75 7.58
CA ARG A 31 9.85 3.41 8.03
C ARG A 31 8.67 2.42 8.12
N THR A 32 7.49 2.87 8.53
CA THR A 32 6.28 2.03 8.54
C THR A 32 5.78 1.74 7.13
N LEU A 33 5.87 2.70 6.21
CA LEU A 33 5.53 2.47 4.79
C LEU A 33 6.35 1.32 4.21
N PHE A 34 7.68 1.36 4.35
CA PHE A 34 8.57 0.32 3.82
C PHE A 34 8.36 -1.03 4.51
N ARG A 35 8.10 -1.04 5.82
CA ARG A 35 7.71 -2.26 6.53
C ARG A 35 6.43 -2.86 5.94
N ARG A 36 5.38 -2.06 5.72
CA ARG A 36 4.12 -2.51 5.12
C ARG A 36 4.33 -3.02 3.71
N LEU A 37 5.13 -2.35 2.88
CA LEU A 37 5.43 -2.82 1.52
C LEU A 37 6.12 -4.20 1.54
N LYS A 38 7.08 -4.42 2.45
CA LYS A 38 7.74 -5.72 2.61
C LYS A 38 6.79 -6.82 3.07
N GLU A 39 5.93 -6.53 4.05
CA GLU A 39 4.91 -7.48 4.53
C GLU A 39 3.90 -7.79 3.42
N ILE A 40 3.42 -6.78 2.71
CA ILE A 40 2.49 -6.92 1.58
C ILE A 40 3.10 -7.80 0.48
N SER A 41 4.38 -7.61 0.14
CA SER A 41 5.04 -8.45 -0.88
C SER A 41 5.20 -9.92 -0.46
N ALA A 42 5.15 -10.21 0.84
CA ALA A 42 5.34 -11.56 1.39
C ALA A 42 4.06 -12.42 1.40
N PHE A 43 2.87 -11.82 1.22
CA PHE A 43 1.64 -12.60 1.01
C PHE A 43 1.62 -13.22 -0.37
N ASP A 44 0.97 -14.38 -0.51
CA ASP A 44 0.86 -15.07 -1.79
C ASP A 44 -0.18 -14.38 -2.66
N SER A 45 -1.26 -13.88 -2.05
CA SER A 45 -2.34 -13.16 -2.72
C SER A 45 -2.76 -11.87 -2.00
N PHE A 46 -3.43 -10.97 -2.73
CA PHE A 46 -4.03 -9.77 -2.15
C PHE A 46 -5.07 -10.11 -1.07
N TYR A 47 -5.75 -11.26 -1.22
CA TYR A 47 -6.84 -11.64 -0.34
C TYR A 47 -6.40 -12.15 1.03
N GLU A 48 -5.13 -12.54 1.18
CA GLU A 48 -4.54 -12.89 2.47
C GLU A 48 -4.20 -11.69 3.36
N ILE A 49 -4.15 -10.48 2.79
CA ILE A 49 -3.83 -9.28 3.57
C ILE A 49 -4.95 -9.07 4.62
N PRO A 50 -4.64 -9.07 5.93
CA PRO A 50 -5.67 -9.05 6.97
C PRO A 50 -6.51 -7.77 6.99
N SER A 51 -7.79 -7.91 7.32
CA SER A 51 -8.73 -6.79 7.50
C SER A 51 -8.67 -6.15 8.89
N ASP A 52 -7.96 -6.78 9.83
CA ASP A 52 -7.74 -6.33 11.20
C ASP A 52 -6.39 -5.63 11.37
N LYS A 53 -6.02 -5.30 12.61
CA LYS A 53 -4.74 -4.61 12.87
C LYS A 53 -3.59 -5.58 12.53
N PRO A 54 -2.50 -5.09 11.90
CA PRO A 54 -2.22 -3.68 11.68
C PRO A 54 -2.55 -3.15 10.27
N PHE A 55 -2.92 -4.03 9.34
CA PHE A 55 -3.13 -3.69 7.92
C PHE A 55 -4.46 -3.00 7.67
N ARG A 56 -5.50 -3.39 8.43
CA ARG A 56 -6.86 -2.86 8.33
C ARG A 56 -7.33 -2.76 6.89
N ARG A 57 -7.15 -3.81 6.09
CA ARG A 57 -7.56 -3.82 4.68
C ARG A 57 -9.07 -3.57 4.56
N HIS A 58 -9.45 -2.53 3.83
CA HIS A 58 -10.86 -2.19 3.59
C HIS A 58 -11.08 -1.59 2.20
N LYS A 59 -12.29 -1.78 1.66
CA LYS A 59 -12.72 -1.13 0.40
C LYS A 59 -12.82 0.38 0.61
N LEU A 60 -12.26 1.15 -0.32
CA LEU A 60 -12.41 2.60 -0.38
C LEU A 60 -13.74 2.97 -1.04
N LYS A 61 -14.24 4.15 -0.69
CA LYS A 61 -15.52 4.71 -1.16
C LYS A 61 -15.28 6.04 -1.92
N GLY A 62 -16.34 6.58 -2.51
CA GLY A 62 -16.29 7.86 -3.24
C GLY A 62 -15.42 7.79 -4.50
N LYS A 63 -14.55 8.79 -4.70
CA LYS A 63 -13.67 8.88 -5.90
C LYS A 63 -12.71 7.70 -6.07
N ARG A 64 -12.53 6.87 -5.04
CA ARG A 64 -11.64 5.70 -5.02
C ARG A 64 -12.41 4.39 -4.90
N LYS A 65 -13.70 4.39 -5.25
CA LYS A 65 -14.51 3.17 -5.29
C LYS A 65 -13.83 2.16 -6.23
N GLY A 66 -13.65 0.94 -5.74
CA GLY A 66 -12.93 -0.12 -6.46
C GLY A 66 -11.48 -0.32 -5.99
N GLU A 67 -10.92 0.64 -5.25
CA GLU A 67 -9.61 0.49 -4.60
C GLU A 67 -9.74 -0.01 -3.16
N TRP A 68 -8.64 -0.52 -2.63
CA TRP A 68 -8.51 -0.97 -1.24
C TRP A 68 -7.45 -0.15 -0.52
N GLY A 69 -7.71 0.16 0.75
CA GLY A 69 -6.77 0.87 1.63
C GLY A 69 -6.12 -0.07 2.63
N ILE A 70 -4.80 -0.01 2.77
CA ILE A 70 -3.99 -0.68 3.78
C ILE A 70 -3.31 0.37 4.66
N THR A 71 -3.51 0.31 5.96
CA THR A 71 -3.04 1.33 6.92
C THR A 71 -1.52 1.35 7.05
N ILE A 72 -0.96 2.56 6.93
CA ILE A 72 0.41 2.87 7.33
C ILE A 72 0.39 3.42 8.76
N ARG A 73 -0.16 4.63 8.94
CA ARG A 73 -0.28 5.33 10.22
C ARG A 73 -1.37 6.40 10.14
N GLY A 74 -2.19 6.55 11.17
CA GLY A 74 -3.26 7.55 11.20
C GLY A 74 -4.19 7.41 9.99
N GLY A 75 -4.38 8.51 9.25
CA GLY A 75 -5.17 8.54 8.01
C GLY A 75 -4.42 8.04 6.76
N TRP A 76 -3.12 7.77 6.83
CA TRP A 76 -2.31 7.40 5.68
C TRP A 76 -2.46 5.92 5.33
N ARG A 77 -2.70 5.65 4.04
CA ARG A 77 -2.99 4.32 3.51
C ARG A 77 -2.21 4.08 2.21
N ILE A 78 -1.64 2.89 2.08
CA ILE A 78 -1.28 2.34 0.77
C ILE A 78 -2.60 1.98 0.09
N CYS A 79 -2.75 2.38 -1.15
CA CYS A 79 -3.98 2.13 -1.89
C CYS A 79 -3.67 1.29 -3.11
N ILE A 80 -4.39 0.19 -3.25
CA ILE A 80 -4.06 -0.90 -4.15
C ILE A 80 -5.33 -1.48 -4.76
N VAL A 81 -5.19 -2.03 -5.95
CA VAL A 81 -6.18 -2.87 -6.61
C VAL A 81 -5.53 -4.23 -6.88
N PRO A 82 -6.23 -5.36 -6.65
CA PRO A 82 -5.79 -6.63 -7.21
C PRO A 82 -5.77 -6.51 -8.74
N ALA A 83 -4.83 -7.20 -9.38
CA ALA A 83 -4.70 -7.23 -10.84
C ALA A 83 -4.19 -8.62 -11.28
N GLY A 84 -4.65 -9.09 -12.43
CA GLY A 84 -4.36 -10.43 -12.95
C GLY A 84 -5.43 -11.47 -12.60
N GLU A 85 -5.13 -12.75 -12.78
CA GLU A 85 -6.10 -13.87 -12.62
C GLU A 85 -6.62 -14.09 -11.19
N TYR A 86 -6.08 -13.37 -10.22
CA TYR A 86 -6.48 -13.47 -8.80
C TYR A 86 -7.61 -12.50 -8.43
N GLU A 87 -8.42 -12.07 -9.40
CA GLU A 87 -9.71 -11.42 -9.18
C GLU A 87 -10.73 -12.45 -8.63
N MET A 88 -10.54 -12.91 -7.39
CA MET A 88 -11.56 -13.69 -6.68
C MET A 88 -12.45 -12.83 -5.81
#